data_AF-A0AA46DGH8-F1
#
_entry.id   AF-A0AA46DGH8-F1
#
_cell.length_a   1.000
_cell.length_b   1.000
_cell.length_c   1.000
_cell.angle_alpha   90.00
_cell.angle_beta   90.00
_cell.angle_gamma   90.00
#
_symmetry.space_group_name_H-M   'P 1'
#
loop_
_entity.id
_entity.type
_entity.pdbx_description
1 polymer ?
#
loop_
_entity_poly.entity_id
_entity_poly.type
_entity_poly.pdbx_seq_one_letter_code
_entity_poly.pdbx_strand_id
1 'polypeptide(L)'
;MTYCVAMRLDAGMVFLSDSRTNAGLDQISTFRKMSVYEQPGDRVMVLLSAGNLAITQAVRQLLRTETIDGDDGSVSIWNCRSMHDAARIVGACVRKVHERDAAALRNFGIEFTVNLIFGGQIRGEPMRLFNVYAAGNFVEAGVDGVCYFQIGESKYGKPIIDRIVTPATPLDQAVKCALVSMDSTLRSNLSVGLPLDLLVYEADTLHAQRIVHIDERDPYFRQIRDSWGQRLREAFVSLPNPTWDAGAAEPTLHAAAPQQQESLNPLRKIHAPDG
;
A
#
# COMPACT_ATOMS: atom_id res chain seq x y z
N MET A 1 6.61 13.71 0.69
CA MET A 1 5.34 14.31 1.19
C MET A 1 4.15 13.42 0.86
N THR A 2 4.20 12.15 1.27
CA THR A 2 3.12 11.17 1.04
C THR A 2 3.47 9.91 1.81
N TYR A 3 2.50 9.24 2.42
CA TYR A 3 2.61 7.84 2.80
C TYR A 3 1.30 7.11 2.48
N CYS A 4 1.40 6.03 1.70
CA CYS A 4 0.30 5.11 1.48
C CYS A 4 0.75 3.67 1.69
N VAL A 5 -0.17 2.83 2.17
CA VAL A 5 0.03 1.40 2.37
C VAL A 5 -1.20 0.64 1.90
N ALA A 6 -0.99 -0.51 1.27
CA ALA A 6 -2.05 -1.48 1.04
C ALA A 6 -1.59 -2.88 1.42
N MET A 7 -2.51 -3.68 1.93
CA MET A 7 -2.30 -5.06 2.36
C MET A 7 -3.31 -5.95 1.64
N ARG A 8 -2.84 -7.06 1.07
CA ARG A 8 -3.62 -8.14 0.47
C ARG A 8 -3.52 -9.36 1.39
N LEU A 9 -4.65 -9.74 1.97
CA LEU A 9 -4.76 -10.79 2.97
C LEU A 9 -5.75 -11.85 2.46
N ASP A 10 -5.78 -13.01 3.11
CA ASP A 10 -6.71 -14.09 2.74
C ASP A 10 -8.18 -13.64 2.93
N ALA A 11 -8.43 -12.85 3.98
CA ALA A 11 -9.76 -12.34 4.31
C ALA A 11 -10.23 -11.13 3.48
N GLY A 12 -9.30 -10.44 2.79
CA GLY A 12 -9.63 -9.19 2.12
C GLY A 12 -8.42 -8.30 1.82
N MET A 13 -8.68 -7.00 1.65
CA MET A 13 -7.63 -5.99 1.52
C MET A 13 -7.86 -4.79 2.42
N VAL A 14 -6.77 -4.15 2.83
CA VAL A 14 -6.78 -2.88 3.57
C VAL A 14 -5.97 -1.86 2.82
N PHE A 15 -6.51 -0.66 2.60
CA PHE A 15 -5.84 0.46 1.97
C PHE A 15 -5.87 1.67 2.90
N LEU A 16 -4.73 2.33 3.09
CA LEU A 16 -4.64 3.54 3.90
C LEU A 16 -3.74 4.56 3.20
N SER A 17 -4.20 5.80 3.10
CA SER A 17 -3.42 6.91 2.56
C SER A 17 -3.53 8.16 3.41
N ASP A 18 -2.42 8.86 3.60
CA ASP A 18 -2.41 10.23 4.09
C ASP A 18 -2.86 11.22 3.01
N SER A 19 -3.05 12.49 3.35
CA SER A 19 -3.55 13.51 2.41
C SER A 19 -2.68 14.77 2.28
N ARG A 20 -1.70 14.95 3.17
CA ARG A 20 -0.75 16.07 3.06
C ARG A 20 0.09 15.96 1.80
N THR A 21 0.10 17.01 0.98
CA THR A 21 0.75 16.99 -0.33
C THR A 21 1.47 18.31 -0.58
N ASN A 22 2.61 18.22 -1.27
CA ASN A 22 3.32 19.38 -1.80
C ASN A 22 2.73 19.78 -3.15
N ALA A 23 2.17 20.98 -3.27
CA ALA A 23 1.71 21.57 -4.52
C ALA A 23 2.64 22.68 -5.06
N GLY A 24 3.73 23.01 -4.37
CA GLY A 24 4.67 24.07 -4.75
C GLY A 24 5.54 24.54 -3.58
N LEU A 25 6.49 25.44 -3.84
CA LEU A 25 7.56 25.83 -2.90
C LEU A 25 7.07 26.18 -1.47
N ASP A 26 5.85 26.71 -1.32
CA ASP A 26 5.23 26.99 -0.01
C ASP A 26 3.75 26.56 0.05
N GLN A 27 3.35 25.62 -0.81
CA GLN A 27 1.94 25.20 -0.95
C GLN A 27 1.75 23.79 -0.42
N ILE A 28 1.69 23.66 0.91
CA ILE A 28 1.28 22.41 1.56
C ILE A 28 -0.24 22.42 1.66
N SER A 29 -0.88 21.43 1.07
CA SER A 29 -2.34 21.33 1.01
C SER A 29 -2.82 19.89 1.14
N THR A 30 -4.13 19.74 1.31
CA THR A 30 -4.78 18.44 1.49
C THR A 30 -5.34 17.95 0.16
N PHE A 31 -4.81 16.84 -0.34
CA PHE A 31 -5.31 16.17 -1.55
C PHE A 31 -5.53 14.69 -1.27
N ARG A 32 -6.68 14.16 -1.74
CA ARG A 32 -6.96 12.72 -1.64
C ARG A 32 -5.97 11.94 -2.49
N LYS A 33 -5.36 10.93 -1.90
CA LYS A 33 -4.41 10.03 -2.57
C LYS A 33 -4.98 8.65 -2.86
N MET A 34 -6.22 8.40 -2.45
CA MET A 34 -6.97 7.19 -2.75
C MET A 34 -8.08 7.48 -3.78
N SER A 35 -8.22 6.60 -4.77
CA SER A 35 -9.34 6.59 -5.72
C SER A 35 -9.95 5.20 -5.78
N VAL A 36 -11.27 5.13 -5.78
CA VAL A 36 -12.03 3.88 -5.89
C VAL A 36 -12.77 3.87 -7.22
N TYR A 37 -12.66 2.77 -7.94
CA TYR A 37 -13.36 2.48 -9.20
C TYR A 37 -14.21 1.23 -8.95
N GLU A 38 -15.52 1.37 -9.04
CA GLU A 38 -16.45 0.33 -8.64
C GLU A 38 -17.53 0.16 -9.70
N GLN A 39 -17.82 -1.10 -10.00
CA GLN A 39 -19.06 -1.52 -10.64
C GLN A 39 -19.67 -2.59 -9.74
N PRO A 40 -20.69 -2.24 -8.93
CA PRO A 40 -21.17 -3.10 -7.85
C PRO A 40 -21.53 -4.51 -8.34
N GLY A 41 -21.04 -5.51 -7.61
CA GLY A 41 -21.21 -6.92 -7.96
C GLY A 41 -20.31 -7.40 -9.09
N ASP A 42 -19.59 -6.54 -9.80
CA ASP A 42 -18.67 -6.94 -10.87
C ASP A 42 -17.20 -6.71 -10.51
N ARG A 43 -16.83 -5.49 -10.08
CA ARG A 43 -15.44 -5.17 -9.77
C ARG A 43 -15.30 -4.04 -8.75
N VAL A 44 -14.26 -4.13 -7.94
CA VAL A 44 -13.77 -3.05 -7.08
C VAL A 44 -12.27 -2.92 -7.30
N MET A 45 -11.82 -1.73 -7.65
CA MET A 45 -10.40 -1.40 -7.85
C MET A 45 -10.06 -0.12 -7.10
N VAL A 46 -8.90 -0.09 -6.46
CA VAL A 46 -8.42 1.00 -5.63
C VAL A 46 -7.03 1.41 -6.11
N LEU A 47 -6.84 2.70 -6.32
CA LEU A 47 -5.57 3.31 -6.70
C LEU A 47 -5.10 4.25 -5.58
N LEU A 48 -3.90 4.00 -5.05
CA LEU A 48 -3.18 4.90 -4.15
C LEU A 48 -2.04 5.57 -4.90
N SER A 49 -1.81 6.86 -4.65
CA SER A 49 -0.86 7.68 -5.43
C SER A 49 0.20 8.34 -4.57
N ALA A 50 1.46 8.29 -5.01
CA ALA A 50 2.58 9.05 -4.45
C ALA A 50 3.49 9.60 -5.56
N GLY A 51 4.21 10.69 -5.25
CA GLY A 51 5.09 11.38 -6.18
C GLY A 51 4.57 12.76 -6.57
N ASN A 52 4.86 13.20 -7.79
CA ASN A 52 4.42 14.49 -8.28
C ASN A 52 2.88 14.55 -8.42
N LEU A 53 2.27 15.58 -7.82
CA LEU A 53 0.81 15.74 -7.80
C LEU A 53 0.21 15.90 -9.21
N ALA A 54 0.84 16.67 -10.09
CA ALA A 54 0.35 16.88 -11.45
C ALA A 54 0.39 15.58 -12.27
N ILE A 55 1.47 14.79 -12.13
CA ILE A 55 1.61 13.49 -12.80
C ILE A 55 0.54 12.51 -12.30
N THR A 56 0.41 12.35 -10.97
CA THR A 56 -0.56 11.41 -10.39
C THR A 56 -2.01 11.78 -10.72
N GLN A 57 -2.35 13.07 -10.77
CA GLN A 57 -3.67 13.54 -11.21
C GLN A 57 -3.90 13.26 -12.70
N ALA A 58 -2.90 13.48 -13.56
CA ALA A 58 -3.00 13.18 -14.98
C ALA A 58 -3.22 11.68 -15.23
N VAL A 59 -2.47 10.82 -14.54
CA VAL A 59 -2.64 9.36 -14.61
C VAL A 59 -4.06 8.96 -14.19
N ARG A 60 -4.54 9.47 -13.05
CA ARG A 60 -5.91 9.20 -12.55
C ARG A 60 -6.98 9.65 -13.55
N GLN A 61 -6.77 10.80 -14.19
CA GLN A 61 -7.72 11.33 -15.17
C GLN A 61 -7.76 10.45 -16.42
N LEU A 62 -6.61 10.04 -16.95
CA LEU A 62 -6.51 9.18 -18.12
C LEU A 62 -7.09 7.79 -17.86
N LEU A 63 -6.85 7.23 -16.67
CA LEU A 63 -7.26 5.86 -16.32
C LEU A 63 -8.77 5.59 -16.51
N ARG A 64 -9.60 6.63 -16.44
CA ARG A 64 -11.05 6.53 -16.65
C ARG A 64 -11.44 6.14 -18.08
N THR A 65 -10.63 6.53 -19.06
CA THR A 65 -10.93 6.40 -20.50
C THR A 65 -9.86 5.65 -21.27
N GLU A 66 -8.68 5.43 -20.66
CA GLU A 66 -7.56 4.76 -21.30
C GLU A 66 -7.90 3.32 -21.67
N THR A 67 -7.39 2.90 -22.83
CA THR A 67 -7.51 1.55 -23.33
C THR A 67 -6.17 1.02 -23.80
N ILE A 68 -5.99 -0.29 -23.70
CA ILE A 68 -4.90 -1.04 -24.34
C ILE A 68 -5.48 -1.99 -25.38
N ASP A 69 -4.65 -2.46 -26.31
CA ASP A 69 -5.04 -3.51 -27.24
C ASP A 69 -5.20 -4.85 -26.52
N GLY A 70 -6.33 -5.51 -26.74
CA GLY A 70 -6.57 -6.90 -26.36
C GLY A 70 -7.10 -7.70 -27.55
N ASP A 71 -7.26 -9.01 -27.34
CA ASP A 71 -7.59 -9.96 -28.42
C ASP A 71 -8.92 -9.64 -29.13
N ASP A 72 -9.91 -9.18 -28.35
CA ASP A 72 -11.27 -8.85 -28.83
C ASP A 72 -11.49 -7.32 -29.03
N GLY A 73 -10.40 -6.53 -29.10
CA GLY A 73 -10.44 -5.08 -29.26
C GLY A 73 -9.95 -4.30 -28.04
N SER A 74 -10.43 -3.06 -27.87
CA SER A 74 -9.93 -2.15 -26.84
C SER A 74 -10.35 -2.54 -25.42
N VAL A 75 -9.36 -2.71 -24.54
CA VAL A 75 -9.54 -3.10 -23.13
C VAL A 75 -9.30 -1.91 -22.21
N SER A 76 -10.28 -1.58 -21.39
CA SER A 76 -10.26 -0.56 -20.31
C SER A 76 -10.41 -1.22 -18.94
N ILE A 77 -10.27 -0.43 -17.86
CA ILE A 77 -10.51 -0.92 -16.50
C ILE A 77 -11.94 -1.43 -16.29
N TRP A 78 -12.90 -1.03 -17.13
CA TRP A 78 -14.32 -1.39 -17.02
C TRP A 78 -14.70 -2.68 -17.75
N ASN A 79 -13.88 -3.16 -18.70
CA ASN A 79 -14.15 -4.39 -19.44
C ASN A 79 -13.01 -5.41 -19.40
N CYS A 80 -11.87 -5.06 -18.79
CA CYS A 80 -10.79 -6.01 -18.57
C CYS A 80 -11.29 -7.23 -17.79
N ARG A 81 -10.79 -8.41 -18.19
CA ARG A 81 -11.12 -9.71 -17.59
C ARG A 81 -10.19 -10.06 -16.42
N SER A 82 -9.04 -9.39 -16.34
CA SER A 82 -8.05 -9.61 -15.29
C SER A 82 -7.56 -8.34 -14.63
N MET A 83 -7.25 -8.42 -13.33
CA MET A 83 -6.59 -7.35 -12.59
C MET A 83 -5.17 -7.08 -13.12
N HIS A 84 -4.54 -8.06 -13.79
CA HIS A 84 -3.28 -7.85 -14.49
C HIS A 84 -3.44 -6.90 -15.68
N ASP A 85 -4.48 -7.07 -16.49
CA ASP A 85 -4.77 -6.15 -17.59
C ASP A 85 -5.15 -4.76 -17.06
N ALA A 86 -5.89 -4.69 -15.96
CA ALA A 86 -6.14 -3.44 -15.26
C ALA A 86 -4.80 -2.74 -14.85
N ALA A 87 -3.84 -3.49 -14.29
CA ALA A 87 -2.50 -2.96 -13.97
C ALA A 87 -1.71 -2.54 -15.22
N ARG A 88 -1.83 -3.27 -16.35
CA ARG A 88 -1.25 -2.86 -17.65
C ARG A 88 -1.81 -1.54 -18.14
N ILE A 89 -3.10 -1.30 -17.98
CA ILE A 89 -3.76 -0.04 -18.34
C ILE A 89 -3.25 1.11 -17.45
N VAL A 90 -3.09 0.89 -16.14
CA VAL A 90 -2.46 1.88 -15.24
C VAL A 90 -1.04 2.20 -15.72
N GLY A 91 -0.25 1.18 -16.06
CA GLY A 91 1.09 1.35 -16.63
C GLY A 91 1.09 2.11 -17.96
N ALA A 92 0.11 1.88 -18.82
CA ALA A 92 -0.07 2.61 -20.08
C ALA A 92 -0.37 4.10 -19.83
N CYS A 93 -1.23 4.41 -18.85
CA CYS A 93 -1.48 5.78 -18.42
C CYS A 93 -0.19 6.47 -17.97
N VAL A 94 0.62 5.80 -17.13
CA VAL A 94 1.91 6.35 -16.67
C VAL A 94 2.82 6.67 -17.85
N ARG A 95 2.96 5.75 -18.81
CA ARG A 95 3.78 5.96 -20.01
C ARG A 95 3.29 7.12 -20.87
N LYS A 96 1.97 7.27 -21.08
CA LYS A 96 1.41 8.41 -21.83
C LYS A 96 1.68 9.75 -21.15
N VAL A 97 1.58 9.83 -19.82
CA VAL A 97 1.93 11.05 -19.08
C VAL A 97 3.44 11.31 -19.15
N HIS A 98 4.26 10.27 -19.08
CA HIS A 98 5.71 10.39 -19.25
C HIS A 98 6.08 10.92 -20.64
N GLU A 99 5.51 10.37 -21.72
CA GLU A 99 5.73 10.84 -23.09
C GLU A 99 5.37 12.32 -23.27
N ARG A 100 4.29 12.77 -22.61
CA ARG A 100 3.83 14.16 -22.66
C ARG A 100 4.73 15.12 -21.87
N ASP A 101 5.10 14.77 -20.64
CA ASP A 101 5.62 15.74 -19.66
C ASP A 101 7.11 15.57 -19.32
N ALA A 102 7.67 14.36 -19.42
CA ALA A 102 8.98 14.06 -18.83
C ALA A 102 10.12 14.88 -19.45
N ALA A 103 10.07 15.14 -20.76
CA ALA A 103 11.09 15.96 -21.44
C ALA A 103 11.06 17.41 -20.96
N ALA A 104 9.87 17.99 -20.80
CA ALA A 104 9.70 19.35 -20.29
C ALA A 104 10.16 19.44 -18.82
N LEU A 105 9.73 18.51 -17.96
CA LEU A 105 10.15 18.46 -16.56
C LEU A 105 11.67 18.39 -16.43
N ARG A 106 12.34 17.54 -17.23
CA ARG A 106 13.80 17.43 -17.25
C ARG A 106 14.48 18.74 -17.63
N ASN A 107 13.95 19.50 -18.58
CA ASN A 107 14.49 20.80 -18.98
C ASN A 107 14.41 21.85 -17.86
N PHE A 108 13.46 21.71 -16.94
CA PHE A 108 13.34 22.53 -15.72
C PHE A 108 14.05 21.93 -14.51
N GLY A 109 14.82 20.84 -14.67
CA GLY A 109 15.50 20.16 -13.57
C GLY A 109 14.57 19.41 -12.62
N ILE A 110 13.38 19.05 -13.06
CA ILE A 110 12.37 18.33 -12.27
C ILE A 110 12.36 16.86 -12.72
N GLU A 111 12.46 15.94 -11.76
CA GLU A 111 12.39 14.50 -12.03
C GLU A 111 10.94 14.02 -12.20
N PHE A 112 10.72 13.13 -13.18
CA PHE A 112 9.44 12.45 -13.36
C PHE A 112 9.25 11.38 -12.27
N THR A 113 8.54 11.74 -11.19
CA THR A 113 8.34 10.87 -10.03
C THR A 113 6.87 10.48 -9.90
N VAL A 114 6.60 9.18 -9.99
CA VAL A 114 5.29 8.59 -9.72
C VAL A 114 5.46 7.17 -9.22
N ASN A 115 4.70 6.82 -8.19
CA ASN A 115 4.59 5.47 -7.68
C ASN A 115 3.15 5.23 -7.24
N LEU A 116 2.55 4.12 -7.65
CA LEU A 116 1.15 3.83 -7.45
C LEU A 116 0.98 2.44 -6.85
N ILE A 117 0.08 2.31 -5.88
CA ILE A 117 -0.43 1.00 -5.47
C ILE A 117 -1.78 0.82 -6.14
N PHE A 118 -1.97 -0.29 -6.83
CA PHE A 118 -3.22 -0.61 -7.49
C PHE A 118 -3.68 -1.99 -7.07
N GLY A 119 -4.87 -2.10 -6.48
CA GLY A 119 -5.37 -3.38 -5.98
C GLY A 119 -6.88 -3.47 -6.08
N GLY A 120 -7.41 -4.69 -6.09
CA GLY A 120 -8.82 -4.88 -6.35
C GLY A 120 -9.21 -6.34 -6.51
N GLN A 121 -10.47 -6.52 -6.88
CA GLN A 121 -11.02 -7.79 -7.31
C GLN A 121 -11.99 -7.57 -8.46
N ILE A 122 -11.90 -8.44 -9.46
CA ILE A 122 -12.86 -8.58 -10.55
C ILE A 122 -13.60 -9.90 -10.33
N ARG A 123 -14.89 -9.95 -10.63
CA ARG A 123 -15.72 -11.15 -10.51
C ARG A 123 -15.05 -12.33 -11.22
N GLY A 124 -14.87 -13.43 -10.47
CA GLY A 124 -14.24 -14.65 -10.98
C GLY A 124 -12.71 -14.66 -10.90
N GLU A 125 -12.07 -13.56 -10.48
CA GLU A 125 -10.65 -13.53 -10.14
C GLU A 125 -10.42 -13.43 -8.63
N PRO A 126 -9.29 -13.94 -8.11
CA PRO A 126 -8.85 -13.64 -6.76
C PRO A 126 -8.53 -12.15 -6.60
N MET A 127 -8.48 -11.66 -5.36
CA MET A 127 -7.94 -10.33 -5.07
C MET A 127 -6.47 -10.24 -5.48
N ARG A 128 -6.10 -9.15 -6.14
CA ARG A 128 -4.74 -8.89 -6.63
C ARG A 128 -4.30 -7.48 -6.28
N LEU A 129 -3.02 -7.32 -5.98
CA LEU A 129 -2.42 -6.07 -5.50
C LEU A 129 -1.07 -5.85 -6.17
N PHE A 130 -0.87 -4.66 -6.74
CA PHE A 130 0.26 -4.30 -7.57
C PHE A 130 0.94 -3.04 -7.06
N ASN A 131 2.24 -2.96 -7.29
CA ASN A 131 3.07 -1.76 -7.13
C ASN A 131 3.55 -1.33 -8.52
N VAL A 132 3.10 -0.16 -8.98
CA VAL A 132 3.36 0.38 -10.33
C VAL A 132 4.41 1.48 -10.25
N TYR A 133 5.51 1.30 -10.98
CA TYR A 133 6.67 2.20 -10.97
C TYR A 133 6.57 3.29 -12.04
N ALA A 134 7.48 4.28 -11.98
CA ALA A 134 7.53 5.41 -12.91
C ALA A 134 7.74 5.03 -14.38
N ALA A 135 8.30 3.85 -14.67
CA ALA A 135 8.41 3.32 -16.04
C ALA A 135 7.10 2.64 -16.54
N GLY A 136 6.07 2.59 -15.70
CA GLY A 136 4.78 1.94 -15.98
C GLY A 136 4.84 0.41 -15.96
N ASN A 137 5.94 -0.19 -15.54
CA ASN A 137 6.01 -1.60 -15.15
C ASN A 137 5.56 -1.78 -13.70
N PHE A 138 5.31 -3.01 -13.29
CA PHE A 138 4.79 -3.30 -11.96
C PHE A 138 5.21 -4.68 -11.45
N VAL A 139 5.10 -4.86 -10.14
CA VAL A 139 5.19 -6.15 -9.45
C VAL A 139 3.89 -6.44 -8.70
N GLU A 140 3.64 -7.71 -8.39
CA GLU A 140 2.42 -8.18 -7.73
C GLU A 140 2.71 -8.78 -6.35
N ALA A 141 1.82 -8.56 -5.38
CA ALA A 141 1.85 -9.19 -4.07
C ALA A 141 1.27 -10.63 -4.10
N GLY A 142 1.71 -11.48 -3.18
CA GLY A 142 1.32 -12.88 -3.05
C GLY A 142 2.37 -13.88 -3.54
N VAL A 143 3.47 -13.38 -4.10
CA VAL A 143 4.70 -14.15 -4.33
C VAL A 143 5.57 -14.01 -3.08
N ASP A 144 6.16 -15.11 -2.63
CA ASP A 144 7.12 -15.13 -1.52
C ASP A 144 6.62 -14.43 -0.24
N GLY A 145 5.40 -14.76 0.17
CA GLY A 145 4.81 -14.26 1.43
C GLY A 145 4.56 -12.75 1.48
N VAL A 146 4.95 -11.99 0.44
CA VAL A 146 4.77 -10.54 0.38
C VAL A 146 3.29 -10.23 0.23
N CYS A 147 2.69 -9.67 1.27
CA CYS A 147 1.26 -9.39 1.33
C CYS A 147 0.96 -7.88 1.41
N TYR A 148 1.95 -7.00 1.24
CA TYR A 148 1.72 -5.56 1.33
C TYR A 148 2.68 -4.76 0.45
N PHE A 149 2.26 -3.55 0.08
CA PHE A 149 3.13 -2.54 -0.53
C PHE A 149 2.99 -1.20 0.20
N GLN A 150 4.07 -0.41 0.15
CA GLN A 150 4.11 0.94 0.67
C GLN A 150 4.71 1.88 -0.38
N ILE A 151 4.20 3.11 -0.46
CA ILE A 151 4.71 4.17 -1.34
C ILE A 151 4.85 5.48 -0.57
N GLY A 152 5.78 6.34 -1.00
CA GLY A 152 6.15 7.57 -0.29
C GLY A 152 7.12 7.31 0.88
N GLU A 153 6.94 8.03 1.99
CA GLU A 153 7.77 7.99 3.22
C GLU A 153 7.48 6.74 4.07
N SER A 154 7.78 5.57 3.50
CA SER A 154 7.36 4.26 4.02
C SER A 154 8.22 3.69 5.15
N LYS A 155 9.47 4.15 5.29
CA LYS A 155 10.48 3.53 6.15
C LYS A 155 10.12 3.54 7.65
N TYR A 156 9.45 4.60 8.12
CA TYR A 156 9.12 4.78 9.54
C TYR A 156 8.06 3.78 10.02
N GLY A 157 7.04 3.55 9.20
CA GLY A 157 5.93 2.66 9.49
C GLY A 157 6.16 1.20 9.09
N LYS A 158 7.26 0.89 8.40
CA LYS A 158 7.56 -0.46 7.92
C LYS A 158 7.78 -1.50 9.04
N PRO A 159 8.57 -1.21 10.10
CA PRO A 159 8.94 -2.25 11.08
C PRO A 159 7.79 -2.86 11.88
N ILE A 160 6.64 -2.19 12.00
CA ILE A 160 5.46 -2.78 12.67
C ILE A 160 4.72 -3.73 11.74
N ILE A 161 4.68 -3.42 10.44
CA ILE A 161 4.06 -4.26 9.41
C ILE A 161 4.85 -5.56 9.28
N ASP A 162 6.18 -5.47 9.15
CA ASP A 162 7.07 -6.64 9.03
C ASP A 162 6.97 -7.61 10.21
N ARG A 163 6.51 -7.14 11.39
CA ARG A 163 6.39 -7.96 12.61
C ARG A 163 5.03 -8.62 12.80
N ILE A 164 3.98 -8.09 12.17
CA ILE A 164 2.58 -8.45 12.50
C ILE A 164 1.85 -9.00 11.29
N VAL A 165 2.09 -8.45 10.11
CA VAL A 165 1.24 -8.71 8.93
C VAL A 165 1.74 -9.94 8.19
N THR A 166 0.84 -10.90 8.04
CA THR A 166 0.99 -12.13 7.25
C THR A 166 -0.27 -12.31 6.40
N PRO A 167 -0.29 -13.16 5.37
CA PRO A 167 -1.50 -13.42 4.58
C PRO A 167 -2.72 -13.81 5.42
N ALA A 168 -2.51 -14.56 6.51
CA ALA A 168 -3.56 -15.02 7.41
C ALA A 168 -4.03 -13.97 8.44
N THR A 169 -3.42 -12.78 8.48
CA THR A 169 -3.79 -11.73 9.44
C THR A 169 -5.24 -11.27 9.20
N PRO A 170 -6.12 -11.26 10.22
CA PRO A 170 -7.50 -10.77 10.06
C PRO A 170 -7.56 -9.29 9.70
N LEU A 171 -8.60 -8.88 8.96
CA LEU A 171 -8.78 -7.49 8.51
C LEU A 171 -8.68 -6.46 9.63
N ASP A 172 -9.35 -6.69 10.77
CA ASP A 172 -9.31 -5.75 11.90
C ASP A 172 -7.90 -5.58 12.49
N GLN A 173 -7.09 -6.64 12.50
CA GLN A 173 -5.71 -6.56 12.98
C GLN A 173 -4.83 -5.83 11.96
N ALA A 174 -5.05 -6.06 10.66
CA ALA A 174 -4.36 -5.35 9.60
C ALA A 174 -4.70 -3.84 9.60
N VAL A 175 -5.96 -3.47 9.85
CA VAL A 175 -6.37 -2.07 10.03
C VAL A 175 -5.63 -1.44 11.21
N LYS A 176 -5.62 -2.09 12.38
CA LYS A 176 -4.86 -1.60 13.56
C LYS A 176 -3.37 -1.43 13.22
N CYS A 177 -2.77 -2.41 12.54
CA CYS A 177 -1.36 -2.34 12.14
C CYS A 177 -1.10 -1.18 11.17
N ALA A 178 -1.98 -0.96 10.18
CA ALA A 178 -1.87 0.16 9.24
C ALA A 178 -1.97 1.52 9.95
N LEU A 179 -2.88 1.66 10.93
CA LEU A 179 -3.03 2.88 11.72
C LEU A 179 -1.82 3.13 12.64
N VAL A 180 -1.27 2.10 13.28
CA VAL A 180 -0.03 2.22 14.09
C VAL A 180 1.18 2.57 13.23
N SER A 181 1.26 1.97 12.03
CA SER A 181 2.26 2.30 11.01
C SER A 181 2.18 3.78 10.62
N MET A 182 0.96 4.29 10.39
CA MET A 182 0.71 5.70 10.08
C MET A 182 1.04 6.62 11.26
N ASP A 183 0.70 6.28 12.50
CA ASP A 183 1.07 7.09 13.69
C ASP A 183 2.59 7.24 13.80
N SER A 184 3.32 6.14 13.63
CA SER A 184 4.79 6.15 13.67
C SER A 184 5.37 7.10 12.62
N THR A 185 4.83 7.05 11.39
CA THR A 185 5.25 7.95 10.30
C THR A 185 4.87 9.41 10.58
N LEU A 186 3.64 9.70 11.03
CA LEU A 186 3.17 11.05 11.36
C LEU A 186 4.03 11.72 12.43
N ARG A 187 4.48 10.95 13.43
CA ARG A 187 5.33 11.45 14.52
C ARG A 187 6.76 11.75 14.08
N SER A 188 7.26 11.04 13.07
CA SER A 188 8.68 11.10 12.66
C SER A 188 8.93 11.85 11.36
N ASN A 189 7.90 12.17 10.57
CA ASN A 189 8.05 12.87 9.29
C ASN A 189 6.89 13.83 9.01
N LEU A 190 7.16 15.13 9.06
CA LEU A 190 6.17 16.20 8.85
C LEU A 190 5.57 16.26 7.45
N SER A 191 6.18 15.56 6.48
CA SER A 191 5.71 15.52 5.11
C SER A 191 4.48 14.61 4.92
N VAL A 192 4.14 13.82 5.95
CA VAL A 192 2.94 12.99 6.04
C VAL A 192 1.96 13.66 6.99
N GLY A 193 0.66 13.63 6.67
CA GLY A 193 -0.31 14.36 7.47
C GLY A 193 -1.76 13.92 7.29
N LEU A 194 -2.53 14.17 8.36
CA LEU A 194 -3.98 14.06 8.39
C LEU A 194 -4.66 15.05 7.43
N PRO A 195 -5.92 14.78 7.02
CA PRO A 195 -6.68 13.56 7.29
C PRO A 195 -6.18 12.31 6.54
N LEU A 196 -6.68 11.13 6.91
CA LEU A 196 -6.42 9.86 6.21
C LEU A 196 -7.69 9.36 5.53
N ASP A 197 -7.51 8.65 4.42
CA ASP A 197 -8.56 7.82 3.82
C ASP A 197 -8.21 6.35 4.07
N LEU A 198 -9.13 5.60 4.68
CA LEU A 198 -9.05 4.16 4.95
C LEU A 198 -10.15 3.44 4.16
N LEU A 199 -9.79 2.36 3.47
CA LEU A 199 -10.73 1.45 2.82
C LEU A 199 -10.43 0.02 3.26
N VAL A 200 -11.47 -0.69 3.71
CA VAL A 200 -11.42 -2.12 4.01
C VAL A 200 -12.32 -2.86 3.02
N TYR A 201 -11.74 -3.79 2.29
CA TYR A 201 -12.42 -4.63 1.31
C TYR A 201 -12.46 -6.06 1.82
N GLU A 202 -13.65 -6.65 1.91
CA GLU A 202 -13.81 -8.08 2.23
C GLU A 202 -13.80 -8.90 0.95
N ALA A 203 -13.08 -10.02 0.96
CA ALA A 203 -12.95 -10.91 -0.19
C ALA A 203 -14.33 -11.29 -0.75
N ASP A 204 -14.44 -11.33 -2.08
CA ASP A 204 -15.60 -11.77 -2.85
C ASP A 204 -16.88 -10.94 -2.68
N THR A 205 -16.85 -9.86 -1.89
CA THR A 205 -18.02 -8.98 -1.71
C THR A 205 -18.31 -8.12 -2.94
N LEU A 206 -17.27 -7.85 -3.77
CA LEU A 206 -17.34 -7.00 -4.97
C LEU A 206 -18.08 -5.66 -4.74
N HIS A 207 -17.91 -5.10 -3.53
CA HIS A 207 -18.58 -3.88 -3.11
C HIS A 207 -17.75 -3.11 -2.05
N ALA A 208 -17.54 -1.81 -2.22
CA ALA A 208 -16.64 -0.99 -1.41
C ALA A 208 -17.37 -0.18 -0.32
N GLN A 209 -17.91 -0.84 0.72
CA GLN A 209 -18.68 -0.15 1.78
C GLN A 209 -17.86 0.52 2.87
N ARG A 210 -16.76 -0.11 3.31
CA ARG A 210 -16.04 0.32 4.51
C ARG A 210 -14.98 1.35 4.15
N ILE A 211 -15.45 2.56 3.83
CA ILE A 211 -14.61 3.72 3.56
C ILE A 211 -14.75 4.70 4.72
N VAL A 212 -13.62 5.03 5.36
CA VAL A 212 -13.56 5.90 6.54
C VAL A 212 -12.61 7.05 6.27
N HIS A 213 -13.06 8.27 6.59
CA HIS A 213 -12.21 9.46 6.60
C HIS A 213 -11.80 9.76 8.04
N ILE A 214 -10.50 9.74 8.31
CA ILE A 214 -9.94 9.86 9.66
C ILE A 214 -9.26 11.23 9.78
N ASP A 215 -9.86 12.14 10.53
CA ASP A 215 -9.29 13.45 10.82
C ASP A 215 -8.61 13.49 12.20
N GLU A 216 -8.17 14.66 12.64
CA GLU A 216 -7.54 14.88 13.96
C GLU A 216 -8.47 14.59 15.15
N ARG A 217 -9.79 14.58 14.91
CA ARG A 217 -10.82 14.43 15.93
C ARG A 217 -11.39 13.01 15.98
N ASP A 218 -10.98 12.13 15.06
CA ASP A 218 -11.43 10.74 15.05
C ASP A 218 -11.16 10.07 16.41
N PRO A 219 -12.20 9.58 17.12
CA PRO A 219 -12.04 9.04 18.47
C PRO A 219 -11.26 7.73 18.49
N TYR A 220 -11.42 6.89 17.46
CA TYR A 220 -10.78 5.58 17.40
C TYR A 220 -9.28 5.71 17.12
N PHE A 221 -8.90 6.59 16.19
CA PHE A 221 -7.50 6.85 15.89
C PHE A 221 -6.79 7.47 17.09
N ARG A 222 -7.40 8.43 17.80
CA ARG A 222 -6.84 8.97 19.05
C ARG A 222 -6.63 7.86 20.09
N GLN A 223 -7.63 7.01 20.30
CA GLN A 223 -7.53 5.89 21.23
C GLN A 223 -6.37 4.93 20.87
N ILE A 224 -6.20 4.57 19.59
CA ILE A 224 -5.09 3.72 19.14
C ILE A 224 -3.74 4.39 19.44
N ARG A 225 -3.59 5.67 19.10
CA ARG A 225 -2.33 6.41 19.26
C ARG A 225 -1.91 6.50 20.73
N ASP A 226 -2.86 6.82 21.61
CA ASP A 226 -2.61 6.96 23.05
C ASP A 226 -2.30 5.59 23.66
N SER A 227 -3.12 4.58 23.36
CA SER A 227 -2.95 3.22 23.89
C SER A 227 -1.65 2.59 23.42
N TRP A 228 -1.31 2.72 22.14
CA TRP A 228 -0.07 2.18 21.58
C TRP A 228 1.16 2.85 22.19
N GLY A 229 1.16 4.18 22.28
CA GLY A 229 2.25 4.94 22.89
C GLY A 229 2.49 4.58 24.36
N GLN A 230 1.41 4.38 25.13
CA GLN A 230 1.51 3.92 26.52
C GLN A 230 2.07 2.49 26.61
N ARG A 231 1.49 1.54 25.87
CA ARG A 231 1.91 0.12 25.88
C ARG A 231 3.36 -0.06 25.45
N LEU A 232 3.82 0.71 24.46
CA LEU A 232 5.21 0.65 24.01
C LEU A 232 6.19 1.11 25.09
N ARG A 233 5.84 2.15 25.86
CA ARG A 233 6.64 2.61 27.00
C ARG A 233 6.68 1.58 28.13
N GLU A 234 5.53 1.00 28.46
CA GLU A 234 5.43 -0.07 29.46
C GLU A 234 6.32 -1.28 29.07
N ALA A 235 6.20 -1.73 27.82
CA ALA A 235 7.02 -2.81 27.29
C ALA A 235 8.52 -2.47 27.34
N PHE A 236 8.91 -1.25 26.94
CA PHE A 236 10.31 -0.82 26.99
C PHE A 236 10.88 -0.80 28.42
N VAL A 237 10.14 -0.26 29.39
CA VAL A 237 10.56 -0.23 30.81
C VAL A 237 10.64 -1.63 31.41
N SER A 238 9.83 -2.58 30.93
CA SER A 238 9.87 -3.97 31.39
C SER A 238 11.07 -4.77 30.90
N LEU A 239 11.85 -4.24 29.95
CA LEU A 239 13.05 -4.93 29.45
C LEU A 239 14.15 -4.95 30.53
N PRO A 240 14.89 -6.05 30.66
CA PRO A 240 16.01 -6.11 31.60
C PRO A 240 17.10 -5.12 31.20
N ASN A 241 17.72 -4.50 32.20
CA ASN A 241 18.88 -3.63 31.97
C ASN A 241 20.04 -4.45 31.37
N PRO A 242 20.83 -3.85 30.45
CA PRO A 242 22.01 -4.52 29.90
C PRO A 242 23.05 -4.78 31.01
N THR A 243 23.58 -6.00 31.03
CA THR A 243 24.72 -6.39 31.89
C THR A 243 26.03 -6.18 31.13
N TRP A 244 26.91 -5.34 31.66
CA TRP A 244 28.18 -4.98 30.99
C TRP A 244 29.40 -5.73 31.52
N ASP A 245 29.24 -6.52 32.60
CA ASP A 245 30.32 -7.28 33.22
C ASP A 245 30.42 -8.69 32.60
N ALA A 246 31.50 -8.92 31.83
CA ALA A 246 31.77 -10.17 31.12
C ALA A 246 32.19 -11.37 32.03
N GLY A 247 31.74 -11.40 33.29
CA GLY A 247 32.27 -12.32 34.31
C GLY A 247 31.28 -13.34 34.90
N ALA A 248 29.97 -13.20 34.73
CA ALA A 248 29.02 -14.13 35.35
C ALA A 248 27.62 -14.06 34.72
N ALA A 249 27.44 -14.75 33.59
CA ALA A 249 26.14 -15.30 33.22
C ALA A 249 26.35 -16.36 32.14
N GLU A 250 26.03 -17.61 32.44
CA GLU A 250 25.78 -18.59 31.38
C GLU A 250 24.66 -18.04 30.47
N PRO A 251 24.84 -18.03 29.14
CA PRO A 251 23.77 -17.64 28.23
C PRO A 251 22.75 -18.79 28.17
N THR A 252 21.86 -18.88 29.15
CA THR A 252 20.68 -19.75 29.05
C THR A 252 19.59 -19.05 28.24
N LEU A 253 19.84 -18.92 26.95
CA LEU A 253 18.79 -18.77 25.95
C LEU A 253 18.78 -20.00 25.04
N HIS A 254 18.49 -21.17 25.63
CA HIS A 254 17.83 -22.24 24.88
C HIS A 254 16.32 -21.94 24.81
N ALA A 255 15.96 -20.82 24.19
CA ALA A 255 14.67 -20.74 23.53
C ALA A 255 14.93 -21.21 22.11
N ALA A 256 14.27 -22.30 21.70
CA ALA A 256 14.21 -22.69 20.30
C ALA A 256 13.96 -21.42 19.49
N ALA A 257 14.88 -21.10 18.57
CA ALA A 257 14.67 -20.00 17.66
C ALA A 257 13.25 -20.18 17.10
N PRO A 258 12.35 -19.17 17.16
CA PRO A 258 11.18 -19.22 16.32
C PRO A 258 11.74 -19.45 14.93
N GLN A 259 11.39 -20.59 14.31
CA GLN A 259 11.74 -20.86 12.93
C GLN A 259 11.44 -19.57 12.19
N GLN A 260 12.48 -18.93 11.64
CA GLN A 260 12.27 -17.86 10.68
C GLN A 260 11.30 -18.46 9.68
N GLN A 261 10.07 -17.96 9.71
CA GLN A 261 9.03 -18.43 8.83
C GLN A 261 9.60 -18.17 7.43
N GLU A 262 9.97 -19.23 6.73
CA GLU A 262 10.57 -19.14 5.40
C GLU A 262 9.65 -18.23 4.58
N SER A 263 10.11 -17.01 4.30
CA SER A 263 9.27 -16.03 3.62
C SER A 263 9.06 -16.42 2.18
N LEU A 264 9.88 -17.30 1.62
CA LEU A 264 9.76 -17.77 0.26
C LEU A 264 8.71 -18.87 0.19
N ASN A 265 7.77 -18.73 -0.74
CA ASN A 265 6.89 -19.86 -1.06
C ASN A 265 7.76 -20.99 -1.64
N PRO A 266 7.41 -22.27 -1.42
CA PRO A 266 8.09 -23.36 -2.10
C PRO A 266 8.08 -23.12 -3.62
N LEU A 267 9.23 -23.29 -4.28
CA LEU A 267 9.35 -23.12 -5.73
C LEU A 267 8.29 -23.97 -6.44
N ARG A 268 7.30 -23.30 -7.04
CA ARG A 268 6.25 -23.97 -7.79
C ARG A 268 6.71 -24.12 -9.24
N LYS A 269 6.86 -25.37 -9.70
CA LYS A 269 7.05 -25.65 -11.12
C LYS A 269 5.77 -25.28 -11.87
N ILE A 270 5.87 -24.37 -12.84
CA ILE A 270 4.78 -24.01 -13.73
C ILE A 270 4.82 -24.98 -14.91
N HIS A 271 3.80 -25.82 -15.02
CA HIS A 271 3.60 -26.73 -16.14
C HIS A 271 2.92 -26.01 -17.30
N ALA A 272 3.19 -26.43 -18.54
CA ALA A 272 2.47 -25.88 -19.68
C ALA A 272 0.99 -26.26 -19.58
N PRO A 273 0.06 -25.52 -20.23
CA PRO A 273 -1.36 -25.87 -20.26
C PRO A 273 -1.62 -27.31 -20.74
N ASP A 274 -0.68 -27.89 -21.50
CA ASP A 274 -0.75 -29.24 -22.05
C ASP A 274 0.39 -30.20 -21.57
N GLY A 275 1.07 -29.93 -20.44
CA GLY A 275 2.09 -30.84 -19.86
C GLY A 275 3.05 -30.25 -18.83
#